data_AF-Q09D53-F1
#
_entry.id   AF-Q09D53-F1
#
_cell.length_a   1.000
_cell.length_b   1.000
_cell.length_c   1.000
_cell.angle_alpha   90.00
_cell.angle_beta   90.00
_cell.angle_gamma   90.00
#
_symmetry.space_group_name_H-M   'P 1'
#
loop_
_entity.id
_entity.type
_entity.pdbx_description
1 polymer ?
#
loop_
_entity_poly.entity_id
_entity_poly.type
_entity_poly.pdbx_seq_one_letter_code
_entity_poly.pdbx_strand_id
1 'polypeptide(L)'
;MACGANRTATPRQYNQATLDSASNSCRQAPSLCRPSVGEKLQVVPPPPAQPPPPISAAVSMAIAGGALIQPSRHLDDELRRHIEKSLSECADEARSQAMLQHFKTRGPTQQECEEEIGKDSQGRTITRAMQLGLEQHKIAMDCTARILDKLSPGGFSIQPRYRYDPQTRTTEYLPDEVVKKLLKQGRGTELRGTLEPDIVIHEADARRVQAVYDYKFPCVSTDKRSRWREYPDGHPYEGRHQGSMYKQALGVDPAMVQPRIGVFR
;
A
#
# COMPACT_ATOMS: atom_id res chain seq x y z
N MET A 1 -6.17 -25.77 43.92
CA MET A 1 -7.00 -24.55 43.90
C MET A 1 -7.15 -24.12 42.46
N ALA A 2 -8.35 -24.28 41.90
CA ALA A 2 -8.70 -23.82 40.57
C ALA A 2 -9.31 -22.41 40.67
N CYS A 3 -9.06 -21.56 39.66
CA CYS A 3 -9.96 -20.50 39.21
C CYS A 3 -9.57 -20.11 37.78
N GLY A 4 -10.47 -20.39 36.83
CA GLY A 4 -10.43 -19.88 35.48
C GLY A 4 -11.16 -18.54 35.36
N ALA A 5 -10.85 -17.78 34.31
CA ALA A 5 -11.73 -16.76 33.77
C ALA A 5 -11.51 -16.67 32.25
N ASN A 6 -12.50 -17.20 31.52
CA ASN A 6 -12.68 -16.95 30.09
C ASN A 6 -12.91 -15.46 29.84
N ARG A 7 -12.13 -14.86 28.93
CA ARG A 7 -12.51 -13.61 28.25
C ARG A 7 -12.39 -13.85 26.75
N THR A 8 -13.54 -13.98 26.12
CA THR A 8 -13.74 -13.93 24.67
C THR A 8 -13.26 -12.58 24.16
N ALA A 9 -12.18 -12.57 23.38
CA ALA A 9 -11.71 -11.40 22.64
C ALA A 9 -12.51 -11.29 21.34
N THR A 10 -13.24 -10.19 21.17
CA THR A 10 -13.87 -9.83 19.89
C THR A 10 -12.80 -9.27 18.93
N PRO A 11 -12.74 -9.71 17.66
CA PRO A 11 -11.84 -9.10 16.68
C PRO A 11 -12.36 -7.72 16.26
N ARG A 12 -11.58 -6.67 16.50
CA ARG A 12 -11.83 -5.34 15.94
C ARG A 12 -11.44 -5.34 14.46
N GLN A 13 -12.44 -5.29 13.58
CA GLN A 13 -12.29 -5.19 12.13
C GLN A 13 -11.64 -3.84 11.76
N TYR A 14 -10.44 -3.90 11.18
CA TYR A 14 -9.78 -2.76 10.54
C TYR A 14 -10.08 -2.77 9.05
N ASN A 15 -11.10 -2.01 8.63
CA ASN A 15 -11.33 -1.69 7.23
C ASN A 15 -10.44 -0.49 6.82
N GLN A 16 -9.28 -0.77 6.21
CA GLN A 16 -8.52 0.24 5.48
C GLN A 16 -9.06 0.39 4.05
N ALA A 17 -10.07 1.24 3.89
CA ALA A 17 -10.26 2.01 2.66
C ALA A 17 -8.99 2.81 2.34
N THR A 18 -8.55 2.63 1.10
CA THR A 18 -7.56 3.36 0.33
C THR A 18 -7.55 4.85 0.67
N LEU A 19 -6.45 5.32 1.26
CA LEU A 19 -6.16 6.74 1.39
C LEU A 19 -5.26 7.12 0.22
N ASP A 20 -5.85 7.84 -0.74
CA ASP A 20 -5.19 8.33 -1.94
C ASP A 20 -4.06 9.32 -1.61
N SER A 21 -3.02 9.34 -2.45
CA SER A 21 -1.88 10.26 -2.36
C SER A 21 -2.29 11.72 -2.13
N ALA A 22 -1.46 12.46 -1.40
CA ALA A 22 -1.67 13.82 -0.88
C ALA A 22 -2.12 14.90 -1.91
N SER A 23 -2.08 14.62 -3.21
CA SER A 23 -2.62 15.49 -4.26
C SER A 23 -4.14 15.39 -4.44
N ASN A 24 -4.79 14.28 -4.05
CA ASN A 24 -6.25 14.12 -4.10
C ASN A 24 -6.96 14.81 -2.93
N SER A 25 -6.30 14.88 -1.76
CA SER A 25 -6.84 15.48 -0.54
C SER A 25 -7.13 16.98 -0.71
N CYS A 26 -6.30 17.71 -1.46
CA CYS A 26 -6.54 19.13 -1.75
C CYS A 26 -7.75 19.38 -2.66
N ARG A 27 -8.15 18.39 -3.46
CA ARG A 27 -9.28 18.51 -4.39
C ARG A 27 -10.63 18.36 -3.69
N GLN A 28 -10.67 17.60 -2.60
CA GLN A 28 -11.90 17.28 -1.86
C GLN A 28 -12.11 18.17 -0.62
N ALA A 29 -11.03 18.74 -0.06
CA ALA A 29 -11.10 19.64 1.09
C ALA A 29 -10.18 20.86 0.89
N PRO A 30 -10.65 21.91 0.18
CA PRO A 30 -9.86 23.10 -0.14
C PRO A 30 -9.35 23.87 1.08
N SER A 31 -10.02 23.72 2.24
CA SER A 31 -9.65 24.36 3.51
C SER A 31 -8.34 23.83 4.12
N LEU A 32 -7.85 22.68 3.66
CA LEU A 32 -6.58 22.09 4.09
C LEU A 32 -5.38 22.57 3.25
N CYS A 33 -5.63 23.38 2.21
CA CYS A 33 -4.61 23.91 1.32
C CYS A 33 -4.55 25.42 1.57
N ARG A 34 -3.46 25.89 2.18
CA ARG A 34 -3.24 27.31 2.45
C ARG A 34 -3.19 28.05 1.10
N PRO A 35 -4.08 29.01 0.81
CA PRO A 35 -3.94 29.80 -0.40
C PRO A 35 -2.76 30.76 -0.23
N SER A 36 -1.89 30.83 -1.22
CA SER A 36 -1.14 32.07 -1.48
C SER A 36 -2.15 33.15 -1.85
N VAL A 37 -2.03 34.31 -1.20
CA VAL A 37 -2.89 35.48 -1.36
C VAL A 37 -3.23 35.77 -2.83
N GLY A 38 -4.53 35.86 -3.18
CA GLY A 38 -4.95 36.65 -4.35
C GLY A 38 -6.11 36.21 -5.26
N GLU A 39 -6.67 34.99 -5.20
CA GLU A 39 -7.63 34.57 -6.25
C GLU A 39 -8.92 33.94 -5.72
N LYS A 40 -10.07 34.51 -6.09
CA LYS A 40 -11.43 34.03 -5.75
C LYS A 40 -11.90 33.04 -6.81
N LEU A 41 -12.12 31.77 -6.44
CA LEU A 41 -12.79 30.77 -7.28
C LEU A 41 -14.28 30.69 -6.94
N GLN A 42 -15.14 31.02 -7.92
CA GLN A 42 -16.59 30.82 -7.87
C GLN A 42 -16.93 29.33 -8.06
N VAL A 43 -17.83 28.82 -7.22
CA VAL A 43 -18.40 27.47 -7.29
C VAL A 43 -19.74 27.52 -8.02
N VAL A 44 -19.87 26.73 -9.09
CA VAL A 44 -21.15 26.47 -9.78
C VAL A 44 -21.77 25.18 -9.21
N PRO A 45 -23.08 25.14 -8.88
CA PRO A 45 -23.72 23.96 -8.29
C PRO A 45 -23.95 22.82 -9.31
N PRO A 46 -23.89 21.54 -8.87
CA PRO A 46 -24.12 20.38 -9.73
C PRO A 46 -25.62 20.09 -9.98
N PRO A 47 -25.97 19.40 -11.08
CA PRO A 47 -27.35 19.02 -11.41
C PRO A 47 -27.87 17.84 -10.55
N PRO A 48 -29.21 17.64 -10.47
CA PRO A 48 -29.83 16.68 -9.55
C PRO A 48 -29.59 15.22 -9.94
N ALA A 49 -29.47 14.36 -8.91
CA ALA A 49 -29.17 12.94 -9.00
C ALA A 49 -30.35 12.11 -9.51
N GLN A 50 -30.07 11.14 -10.40
CA GLN A 50 -31.01 10.10 -10.82
C GLN A 50 -30.96 8.89 -9.87
N PRO A 51 -32.07 8.14 -9.69
CA PRO A 51 -32.14 6.99 -8.79
C PRO A 51 -31.33 5.78 -9.31
N PRO A 52 -30.82 4.91 -8.41
CA PRO A 52 -29.98 3.78 -8.79
C PRO A 52 -30.79 2.66 -9.46
N PRO A 53 -30.21 1.93 -10.45
CA PRO A 53 -30.85 0.78 -11.06
C PRO A 53 -30.79 -0.47 -10.16
N PRO A 54 -31.67 -1.48 -10.39
CA PRO A 54 -31.70 -2.70 -9.60
C PRO A 54 -30.47 -3.59 -9.84
N ILE A 55 -29.99 -4.22 -8.76
CA ILE A 55 -28.81 -5.09 -8.75
C ILE A 55 -29.15 -6.39 -9.48
N SER A 56 -28.55 -6.61 -10.65
CA SER A 56 -28.48 -7.91 -11.31
C SER A 56 -27.03 -8.28 -11.62
N ALA A 57 -26.75 -9.55 -11.39
CA ALA A 57 -25.59 -10.37 -11.78
C ALA A 57 -24.39 -9.69 -12.46
N ALA A 58 -23.22 -9.88 -11.84
CA ALA A 58 -21.89 -9.93 -12.45
C ALA A 58 -21.68 -9.00 -13.66
N VAL A 59 -21.53 -7.70 -13.40
CA VAL A 59 -20.85 -6.84 -14.38
C VAL A 59 -19.37 -7.11 -14.24
N SER A 60 -18.85 -8.05 -15.03
CA SER A 60 -17.44 -8.02 -15.41
C SER A 60 -17.23 -6.74 -16.21
N MET A 61 -17.02 -5.62 -15.50
CA MET A 61 -16.46 -4.43 -16.14
C MET A 61 -15.02 -4.78 -16.47
N ALA A 62 -14.81 -5.33 -17.65
CA ALA A 62 -13.52 -5.31 -18.30
C ALA A 62 -13.14 -3.84 -18.41
N ILE A 63 -12.31 -3.36 -17.48
CA ILE A 63 -11.56 -2.14 -17.69
C ILE A 63 -10.55 -2.53 -18.76
N ALA A 64 -10.96 -2.45 -20.03
CA ALA A 64 -10.08 -2.67 -21.15
C ALA A 64 -8.94 -1.67 -21.04
N GLY A 65 -7.77 -2.12 -20.58
CA GLY A 65 -6.64 -1.24 -20.32
C GLY A 65 -5.44 -1.89 -19.65
N GLY A 66 -5.61 -3.01 -18.94
CA GLY A 66 -4.47 -3.73 -18.41
C GLY A 66 -4.08 -4.92 -19.28
N ALA A 67 -2.82 -5.32 -19.13
CA ALA A 67 -2.23 -6.38 -19.92
C ALA A 67 -1.62 -7.45 -19.02
N LEU A 68 -1.66 -8.69 -19.50
CA LEU A 68 -1.33 -9.86 -18.70
C LEU A 68 0.15 -9.93 -18.33
N ILE A 69 0.45 -10.45 -17.15
CA ILE A 69 1.81 -10.80 -16.73
C ILE A 69 2.40 -11.84 -17.69
N GLN A 70 3.69 -11.67 -17.98
CA GLN A 70 4.46 -12.46 -18.93
C GLN A 70 5.62 -13.17 -18.21
N PRO A 71 6.14 -14.27 -18.77
CA PRO A 71 7.37 -14.88 -18.28
C PRO A 71 8.56 -13.90 -18.29
N SER A 72 9.40 -14.03 -17.28
CA SER A 72 10.60 -13.20 -17.10
C SER A 72 11.82 -14.03 -16.81
N ARG A 73 12.99 -13.47 -17.13
CA ARG A 73 14.26 -13.98 -16.64
C ARG A 73 14.39 -13.69 -15.15
N HIS A 74 15.10 -14.55 -14.44
CA HIS A 74 15.43 -14.29 -13.04
C HIS A 74 16.30 -13.03 -12.91
N LEU A 75 16.07 -12.26 -11.85
CA LEU A 75 16.96 -11.18 -11.44
C LEU A 75 18.29 -11.78 -11.03
N ASP A 76 19.38 -11.29 -11.63
CA ASP A 76 20.76 -11.63 -11.29
C ASP A 76 21.02 -11.54 -9.78
N ASP A 77 21.74 -12.53 -9.23
CA ASP A 77 21.89 -12.67 -7.78
C ASP A 77 22.75 -11.57 -7.15
N GLU A 78 23.75 -11.04 -7.87
CA GLU A 78 24.57 -9.92 -7.38
C GLU A 78 23.74 -8.63 -7.37
N LEU A 79 23.04 -8.34 -8.47
CA LEU A 79 22.14 -7.21 -8.54
C LEU A 79 21.03 -7.31 -7.48
N ARG A 80 20.46 -8.50 -7.27
CA ARG A 80 19.47 -8.75 -6.21
C ARG A 80 20.03 -8.41 -4.83
N ARG A 81 21.23 -8.87 -4.49
CA ARG A 81 21.86 -8.56 -3.19
C ARG A 81 22.10 -7.06 -3.02
N HIS A 82 22.53 -6.36 -4.07
CA HIS A 82 22.68 -4.91 -4.02
C HIS A 82 21.36 -4.19 -3.80
N ILE A 83 20.31 -4.58 -4.53
CA ILE A 83 18.95 -4.05 -4.34
C ILE A 83 18.48 -4.31 -2.90
N GLU A 84 18.51 -5.56 -2.43
CA GLU A 84 18.02 -5.93 -1.09
C GLU A 84 18.77 -5.20 0.03
N LYS A 85 20.09 -5.00 -0.12
CA LYS A 85 20.89 -4.20 0.80
C LYS A 85 20.41 -2.74 0.80
N SER A 86 20.25 -2.12 -0.36
CA SER A 86 19.79 -0.73 -0.46
C SER A 86 18.36 -0.53 0.04
N LEU A 87 17.45 -1.48 -0.19
CA LEU A 87 16.11 -1.43 0.38
C LEU A 87 16.15 -1.48 1.91
N SER A 88 17.02 -2.33 2.48
CA SER A 88 17.21 -2.41 3.94
C SER A 88 17.73 -1.08 4.50
N GLU A 89 18.72 -0.47 3.85
CA GLU A 89 19.26 0.85 4.23
C GLU A 89 18.20 1.96 4.13
N CYS A 90 17.35 1.96 3.10
CA CYS A 90 16.22 2.88 2.99
C CYS A 90 15.19 2.70 4.10
N ALA A 91 14.92 1.45 4.52
CA ALA A 91 14.03 1.17 5.65
C ALA A 91 14.60 1.74 6.96
N ASP A 92 15.89 1.52 7.19
CA ASP A 92 16.60 1.99 8.39
C ASP A 92 16.64 3.52 8.48
N GLU A 93 16.93 4.17 7.36
CA GLU A 93 16.92 5.63 7.28
C GLU A 93 15.52 6.18 7.53
N ALA A 94 14.50 5.62 6.87
CA ALA A 94 13.11 6.03 7.06
C ALA A 94 12.66 5.91 8.51
N ARG A 95 12.98 4.78 9.16
CA ARG A 95 12.71 4.59 10.59
C ARG A 95 13.43 5.63 11.43
N SER A 96 14.72 5.86 11.19
CA SER A 96 15.55 6.76 11.98
C SER A 96 15.07 8.20 11.87
N GLN A 97 14.74 8.67 10.67
CA GLN A 97 14.18 10.01 10.46
C GLN A 97 12.85 10.20 11.17
N ALA A 98 11.91 9.27 11.01
CA ALA A 98 10.60 9.36 11.67
C ALA A 98 10.74 9.32 13.21
N MET A 99 11.66 8.50 13.74
CA MET A 99 11.92 8.46 15.18
C MET A 99 12.54 9.75 15.68
N LEU A 100 13.52 10.31 14.96
CA LEU A 100 14.14 11.58 15.32
C LEU A 100 13.10 12.71 15.38
N GLN A 101 12.19 12.75 14.42
CA GLN A 101 11.17 13.78 14.31
C GLN A 101 10.13 13.73 15.45
N HIS A 102 9.65 12.55 15.82
CA HIS A 102 8.54 12.41 16.77
C HIS A 102 8.95 11.96 18.18
N PHE A 103 10.07 11.24 18.31
CA PHE A 103 10.50 10.57 19.54
C PHE A 103 11.98 10.81 19.88
N LYS A 104 12.68 11.68 19.15
CA LYS A 104 14.12 11.94 19.31
C LYS A 104 14.94 10.65 19.16
N THR A 105 15.63 10.21 20.22
CA THR A 105 16.51 9.03 20.17
C THR A 105 15.86 7.74 20.66
N ARG A 106 14.59 7.76 21.08
CA ARG A 106 13.87 6.57 21.56
C ARG A 106 12.84 6.08 20.54
N GLY A 107 12.39 4.84 20.72
CA GLY A 107 11.20 4.31 20.03
C GLY A 107 9.90 4.66 20.78
N PRO A 108 8.74 4.54 20.11
CA PRO A 108 7.44 4.68 20.74
C PRO A 108 7.10 3.45 21.59
N THR A 109 6.30 3.67 22.63
CA THR A 109 5.66 2.63 23.43
C THR A 109 4.40 2.10 22.74
N GLN A 110 3.88 0.96 23.20
CA GLN A 110 2.61 0.42 22.70
C GLN A 110 1.45 1.41 22.86
N GLN A 111 1.35 2.06 24.02
CA GLN A 111 0.31 3.05 24.29
C GLN A 111 0.42 4.27 23.36
N GLU A 112 1.63 4.77 23.11
CA GLU A 112 1.84 5.86 22.15
C GLU A 112 1.47 5.45 20.73
N CYS A 113 1.75 4.21 20.32
CA CYS A 113 1.36 3.69 19.01
C CYS A 113 -0.16 3.57 18.83
N GLU A 114 -0.89 3.24 19.90
CA GLU A 114 -2.35 3.08 19.91
C GLU A 114 -3.11 4.40 20.08
N GLU A 115 -2.41 5.48 20.41
CA GLU A 115 -3.00 6.81 20.59
C GLU A 115 -3.82 7.22 19.36
N GLU A 116 -5.08 7.60 19.58
CA GLU A 116 -5.94 8.18 18.55
C GLU A 116 -5.53 9.62 18.30
N ILE A 117 -5.04 9.90 17.09
CA ILE A 117 -4.52 11.23 16.72
C ILE A 117 -5.50 12.03 15.85
N GLY A 118 -6.64 11.42 15.50
CA GLY A 118 -7.68 12.05 14.71
C GLY A 118 -8.60 11.06 14.03
N LYS A 119 -9.40 11.57 13.09
CA LYS A 119 -10.26 10.79 12.21
C LYS A 119 -10.02 11.18 10.76
N ASP A 120 -10.18 10.24 9.84
CA ASP A 120 -10.13 10.52 8.42
C ASP A 120 -11.46 11.08 7.88
N SER A 121 -11.53 11.34 6.57
CA SER A 121 -12.72 11.88 5.90
C SER A 121 -13.95 10.97 5.97
N GLN A 122 -13.77 9.68 6.29
CA GLN A 122 -14.83 8.70 6.47
C GLN A 122 -15.18 8.51 7.96
N GLY A 123 -14.61 9.32 8.85
CA GLY A 123 -14.83 9.25 10.29
C GLY A 123 -14.10 8.10 10.99
N ARG A 124 -13.18 7.41 10.29
CA ARG A 124 -12.42 6.29 10.86
C ARG A 124 -11.25 6.83 11.68
N THR A 125 -11.03 6.24 12.84
CA THR A 125 -9.92 6.61 13.74
C THR A 125 -8.57 6.42 13.04
N ILE A 126 -7.72 7.43 13.16
CA ILE A 126 -6.31 7.38 12.78
C ILE A 126 -5.50 7.23 14.06
N THR A 127 -4.67 6.20 14.14
CA THR A 127 -3.74 6.01 15.26
C THR A 127 -2.35 6.56 14.95
N ARG A 128 -1.55 6.82 15.98
CA ARG A 128 -0.14 7.18 15.82
C ARG A 128 0.64 6.14 15.01
N ALA A 129 0.39 4.85 15.23
CA ALA A 129 1.02 3.79 14.45
C ALA A 129 0.75 3.92 12.94
N MET A 130 -0.47 4.30 12.56
CA MET A 130 -0.81 4.54 11.16
C MET A 130 -0.05 5.75 10.60
N GLN A 131 0.01 6.86 11.34
CA GLN A 131 0.77 8.03 10.94
C GLN A 131 2.25 7.71 10.72
N LEU A 132 2.90 7.10 11.71
CA LEU A 132 4.31 6.76 11.64
C LEU A 132 4.58 5.76 10.53
N GLY A 133 3.69 4.79 10.32
CA GLY A 133 3.79 3.84 9.22
C GLY A 133 3.78 4.56 7.87
N LEU A 134 2.81 5.44 7.63
CA LEU A 134 2.69 6.21 6.38
C LEU A 134 3.90 7.12 6.12
N GLU A 135 4.39 7.79 7.16
CA GLU A 135 5.55 8.68 7.05
C GLU A 135 6.83 7.92 6.70
N GLN A 136 7.11 6.83 7.42
CA GLN A 136 8.26 5.96 7.13
C GLN A 136 8.14 5.35 5.73
N HIS A 137 6.94 4.92 5.34
CA HIS A 137 6.69 4.40 4.00
C HIS A 137 7.08 5.40 2.93
N LYS A 138 6.62 6.65 3.07
CA LYS A 138 6.94 7.72 2.13
C LYS A 138 8.45 7.97 2.04
N ILE A 139 9.13 8.10 3.18
CA ILE A 139 10.59 8.34 3.21
C ILE A 139 11.34 7.19 2.55
N ALA A 140 10.95 5.94 2.83
CA ALA A 140 11.56 4.75 2.25
C ALA A 140 11.32 4.65 0.74
N MET A 141 10.12 5.01 0.26
CA MET A 141 9.82 5.06 -1.18
C MET A 141 10.69 6.09 -1.89
N ASP A 142 10.81 7.30 -1.34
CA ASP A 142 11.63 8.37 -1.93
C ASP A 142 13.11 7.97 -2.01
N CYS A 143 13.63 7.33 -0.95
CA CYS A 143 14.97 6.74 -0.95
C CYS A 143 15.12 5.64 -2.01
N THR A 144 14.18 4.71 -2.04
CA THR A 144 14.18 3.56 -2.95
C THR A 144 14.17 3.98 -4.41
N ALA A 145 13.30 4.93 -4.77
CA ALA A 145 13.20 5.43 -6.14
C ALA A 145 14.54 6.00 -6.63
N ARG A 146 15.23 6.82 -5.81
CA ARG A 146 16.52 7.40 -6.16
C ARG A 146 17.63 6.36 -6.36
N ILE A 147 17.62 5.29 -5.58
CA ILE A 147 18.64 4.24 -5.67
C ILE A 147 18.35 3.32 -6.86
N LEU A 148 17.10 2.88 -7.02
CA LEU A 148 16.74 1.99 -8.12
C LEU A 148 16.85 2.66 -9.49
N ASP A 149 16.65 3.97 -9.58
CA ASP A 149 16.93 4.72 -10.81
C ASP A 149 18.39 4.62 -11.27
N LYS A 150 19.33 4.34 -10.34
CA LYS A 150 20.75 4.10 -10.63
C LYS A 150 21.06 2.62 -10.84
N LEU A 151 20.51 1.75 -10.00
CA LEU A 151 20.82 0.31 -10.02
C LEU A 151 20.09 -0.46 -11.13
N SER A 152 18.88 -0.02 -11.48
CA SER A 152 18.02 -0.66 -12.48
C SER A 152 17.18 0.38 -13.21
N PRO A 153 17.79 1.28 -14.01
CA PRO A 153 17.07 2.33 -14.71
C PRO A 153 15.94 1.75 -15.56
N GLY A 154 14.69 2.16 -15.30
CA GLY A 154 13.49 1.66 -15.98
C GLY A 154 13.12 0.19 -15.69
N GLY A 155 13.87 -0.53 -14.85
CA GLY A 155 13.65 -1.93 -14.49
C GLY A 155 12.88 -2.13 -13.18
N PHE A 156 12.16 -1.11 -12.71
CA PHE A 156 11.36 -1.19 -11.50
C PHE A 156 10.09 -0.35 -11.59
N SER A 157 9.12 -0.67 -10.74
CA SER A 157 7.93 0.13 -10.50
C SER A 157 7.73 0.32 -9.00
N ILE A 158 7.34 1.54 -8.61
CA ILE A 158 6.97 1.89 -7.24
C ILE A 158 5.44 1.84 -7.13
N GLN A 159 4.95 1.08 -6.16
CA GLN A 159 3.53 0.85 -5.89
C GLN A 159 2.70 0.48 -7.15
N PRO A 160 3.18 -0.42 -8.03
CA PRO A 160 2.40 -0.85 -9.19
C PRO A 160 1.17 -1.62 -8.75
N ARG A 161 0.09 -1.50 -9.52
CA ARG A 161 -1.18 -2.16 -9.20
C ARG A 161 -1.48 -3.30 -10.16
N TYR A 162 -1.95 -4.42 -9.62
CA TYR A 162 -2.30 -5.61 -10.38
C TYR A 162 -3.70 -6.11 -10.02
N ARG A 163 -4.46 -6.53 -11.02
CA ARG A 163 -5.73 -7.25 -10.82
C ARG A 163 -5.50 -8.73 -11.06
N TYR A 164 -5.72 -9.53 -10.02
CA TYR A 164 -5.64 -10.98 -10.12
C TYR A 164 -7.04 -11.57 -10.22
N ASP A 165 -7.24 -12.46 -11.18
CA ASP A 165 -8.43 -13.30 -11.27
C ASP A 165 -8.07 -14.72 -10.78
N PRO A 166 -8.56 -15.13 -9.59
CA PRO A 166 -8.29 -16.45 -9.05
C PRO A 166 -8.90 -17.60 -9.87
N GLN A 167 -9.96 -17.34 -10.66
CA GLN A 167 -10.64 -18.38 -11.44
C GLN A 167 -9.82 -18.77 -12.66
N THR A 168 -9.36 -17.77 -13.41
CA THR A 168 -8.55 -17.97 -14.62
C THR A 168 -7.06 -18.03 -14.32
N ARG A 169 -6.65 -17.67 -13.10
CA ARG A 169 -5.26 -17.51 -12.65
C ARG A 169 -4.47 -16.51 -13.52
N THR A 170 -5.17 -15.53 -14.08
CA THR A 170 -4.53 -14.46 -14.86
C THR A 170 -4.34 -13.21 -14.04
N THR A 171 -3.23 -12.52 -14.26
CA THR A 171 -2.94 -11.24 -13.60
C THR A 171 -2.81 -10.15 -14.65
N GLU A 172 -3.59 -9.10 -14.49
CA GLU A 172 -3.60 -7.90 -15.30
C GLU A 172 -2.80 -6.79 -14.57
N TYR A 173 -1.79 -6.20 -15.22
CA TYR A 173 -1.16 -4.97 -14.73
C TYR A 173 -2.08 -3.77 -15.00
N LEU A 174 -2.29 -2.92 -14.00
CA LEU A 174 -3.09 -1.70 -14.11
C LEU A 174 -2.17 -0.47 -14.15
N PRO A 175 -2.06 0.20 -15.31
CA PRO A 175 -1.27 1.41 -15.42
C PRO A 175 -1.76 2.55 -14.50
N ASP A 176 -0.82 3.35 -14.02
CA ASP A 176 -1.03 4.52 -13.18
C ASP A 176 -2.11 5.47 -13.69
N GLU A 177 -2.14 5.72 -15.00
CA GLU A 177 -3.12 6.60 -15.64
C GLU A 177 -4.54 6.04 -15.56
N VAL A 178 -4.69 4.71 -15.63
CA VAL A 178 -5.98 4.03 -15.46
C VAL A 178 -6.43 4.14 -14.01
N VAL A 179 -5.54 3.88 -13.05
CA VAL A 179 -5.83 4.01 -11.61
C VAL A 179 -6.24 5.45 -11.28
N LYS A 180 -5.45 6.44 -11.70
CA LYS A 180 -5.74 7.87 -11.51
C LYS A 180 -7.06 8.29 -12.14
N LYS A 181 -7.39 7.77 -13.32
CA LYS A 181 -8.67 8.04 -14.00
C LYS A 181 -9.84 7.50 -13.20
N LEU A 182 -9.77 6.26 -12.72
CA LEU A 182 -10.83 5.65 -11.91
C LEU A 182 -11.08 6.44 -10.63
N LEU A 183 -10.02 6.82 -9.92
CA LEU A 183 -10.12 7.65 -8.72
C LEU A 183 -10.75 9.02 -9.01
N LYS A 184 -10.30 9.70 -10.08
CA LYS A 184 -10.88 11.00 -10.50
C LYS A 184 -12.36 10.91 -10.87
N GLN A 185 -12.83 9.75 -11.32
CA GLN A 185 -14.22 9.49 -11.69
C GLN A 185 -15.08 9.01 -10.50
N GLY A 186 -14.52 8.91 -9.29
CA GLY A 186 -15.23 8.37 -8.12
C GLY A 186 -15.44 6.85 -8.18
N ARG A 187 -14.73 6.15 -9.08
CA ARG A 187 -14.86 4.71 -9.34
C ARG A 187 -13.81 3.89 -8.57
N GLY A 188 -13.42 4.35 -7.39
CA GLY A 188 -12.40 3.68 -6.57
C GLY A 188 -12.77 2.26 -6.15
N THR A 189 -14.06 1.92 -6.11
CA THR A 189 -14.55 0.56 -5.84
C THR A 189 -14.08 -0.48 -6.85
N GLU A 190 -13.73 -0.08 -8.07
CA GLU A 190 -13.20 -0.97 -9.12
C GLU A 190 -11.74 -1.37 -8.89
N LEU A 191 -11.08 -0.68 -7.96
CA LEU A 191 -9.74 -1.02 -7.49
C LEU A 191 -9.79 -1.96 -6.26
N ARG A 192 -10.98 -2.30 -5.77
CA ARG A 192 -11.13 -3.25 -4.66
C ARG A 192 -10.60 -4.63 -5.09
N GLY A 193 -9.77 -5.24 -4.26
CA GLY A 193 -9.16 -6.54 -4.56
C GLY A 193 -7.99 -6.49 -5.54
N THR A 194 -7.54 -5.33 -6.00
CA THR A 194 -6.24 -5.23 -6.68
C THR A 194 -5.10 -5.36 -5.67
N LEU A 195 -3.98 -5.89 -6.12
CA LEU A 195 -2.74 -6.03 -5.36
C LEU A 195 -1.83 -4.83 -5.64
N GLU A 196 -1.19 -4.30 -4.61
CA GLU A 196 -0.27 -3.15 -4.70
C GLU A 196 0.97 -3.43 -3.83
N PRO A 197 1.94 -4.23 -4.31
CA PRO A 197 3.24 -4.35 -3.66
C PRO A 197 3.99 -3.00 -3.73
N ASP A 198 4.90 -2.76 -2.79
CA ASP A 198 5.63 -1.49 -2.76
C ASP A 198 6.64 -1.34 -3.89
N ILE A 199 7.38 -2.41 -4.19
CA ILE A 199 8.34 -2.43 -5.29
C ILE A 199 8.17 -3.71 -6.08
N VAL A 200 8.19 -3.56 -7.40
CA VAL A 200 8.38 -4.65 -8.34
C VAL A 200 9.62 -4.37 -9.17
N ILE A 201 10.54 -5.32 -9.20
CA ILE A 201 11.65 -5.34 -10.16
C ILE A 201 11.18 -6.14 -11.37
N HIS A 202 11.43 -5.62 -12.56
CA HIS A 202 10.92 -6.19 -13.79
C HIS A 202 11.85 -5.96 -14.99
N GLU A 203 11.66 -6.76 -16.04
CA GLU A 203 12.44 -6.66 -17.28
C GLU A 203 11.81 -5.64 -18.23
N ALA A 204 12.14 -4.36 -18.03
CA ALA A 204 11.71 -3.20 -18.83
C ALA A 204 10.18 -2.93 -18.85
N ASP A 205 9.37 -3.83 -18.29
CA ASP A 205 7.92 -3.80 -18.31
C ASP A 205 7.36 -4.41 -17.03
N ALA A 206 6.45 -3.73 -16.35
CA ALA A 206 5.83 -4.17 -15.08
C ALA A 206 5.06 -5.50 -15.16
N ARG A 207 4.79 -6.01 -16.37
CA ARG A 207 4.23 -7.35 -16.63
C ARG A 207 5.27 -8.45 -16.54
N ARG A 208 6.55 -8.12 -16.65
CA ARG A 208 7.68 -9.03 -16.63
C ARG A 208 8.35 -9.03 -15.26
N VAL A 209 7.62 -9.45 -14.24
CA VAL A 209 8.05 -9.48 -12.82
C VAL A 209 9.25 -10.40 -12.58
N GLN A 210 10.26 -9.89 -11.86
CA GLN A 210 11.45 -10.64 -11.46
C GLN A 210 11.59 -10.74 -9.93
N ALA A 211 11.17 -9.72 -9.19
CA ALA A 211 11.14 -9.70 -7.73
C ALA A 211 10.07 -8.75 -7.20
N VAL A 212 9.56 -9.03 -6.01
CA VAL A 212 8.51 -8.25 -5.33
C VAL A 212 8.94 -7.98 -3.90
N TYR A 213 8.88 -6.72 -3.48
CA TYR A 213 9.22 -6.28 -2.14
C TYR A 213 8.09 -5.44 -1.53
N ASP A 214 7.87 -5.60 -0.23
CA ASP A 214 6.86 -4.86 0.54
C ASP A 214 7.47 -4.44 1.90
N TYR A 215 7.51 -3.15 2.17
CA TYR A 215 8.04 -2.59 3.40
C TYR A 215 7.09 -2.82 4.57
N LYS A 216 7.67 -3.18 5.72
CA LYS A 216 6.96 -3.31 6.99
C LYS A 216 7.62 -2.43 8.04
N PHE A 217 6.86 -1.46 8.54
CA PHE A 217 7.28 -0.53 9.59
C PHE A 217 6.50 -0.80 10.89
N PRO A 218 6.89 -1.81 11.69
CA PRO A 218 6.26 -2.03 13.00
C PRO A 218 6.52 -0.82 13.90
N CYS A 219 5.48 -0.39 14.62
CA CYS A 219 5.56 0.82 15.44
C CYS A 219 6.51 0.65 16.63
N VAL A 220 6.35 -0.43 17.40
CA VAL A 220 7.10 -0.70 18.64
C VAL A 220 8.36 -1.53 18.41
N SER A 221 8.20 -2.79 17.99
CA SER A 221 9.29 -3.77 17.91
C SER A 221 9.85 -3.85 16.50
N THR A 222 11.11 -3.48 16.34
CA THR A 222 11.87 -3.64 15.08
C THR A 222 12.79 -4.85 15.10
N ASP A 223 12.93 -5.53 16.25
CA ASP A 223 13.76 -6.72 16.47
C ASP A 223 13.05 -8.03 16.11
N LYS A 224 11.71 -8.00 15.99
CA LYS A 224 10.90 -9.15 15.60
C LYS A 224 10.46 -9.03 14.14
N ARG A 225 10.54 -10.13 13.41
CA ARG A 225 10.05 -10.19 12.03
C ARG A 225 8.55 -9.93 12.00
N SER A 226 8.16 -8.95 11.17
CA SER A 226 6.77 -8.73 10.80
C SER A 226 6.18 -9.95 10.10
N ARG A 227 4.86 -10.05 10.13
CA ARG A 227 4.11 -11.10 9.43
C ARG A 227 3.35 -10.48 8.27
N TRP A 228 3.14 -11.28 7.21
CA TRP A 228 2.19 -10.91 6.16
C TRP A 228 0.80 -10.70 6.77
N ARG A 229 0.19 -9.56 6.45
CA ARG A 229 -1.17 -9.25 6.90
C ARG A 229 -2.15 -10.25 6.30
N GLU A 230 -3.12 -10.67 7.08
CA GLU A 230 -4.30 -11.39 6.62
C GLU A 230 -5.39 -10.40 6.21
N TYR A 231 -6.04 -10.64 5.06
CA TYR A 231 -7.12 -9.78 4.60
C TYR A 231 -8.36 -9.94 5.49
N PRO A 232 -8.99 -8.82 5.91
CA PRO A 232 -10.12 -8.84 6.84
C PRO A 232 -11.41 -9.35 6.18
N ASP A 233 -12.40 -9.63 7.02
CA ASP A 233 -13.76 -9.99 6.60
C ASP A 233 -14.34 -8.99 5.59
N GLY A 234 -15.02 -9.52 4.58
CA GLY A 234 -15.59 -8.77 3.48
C GLY A 234 -14.57 -8.32 2.43
N HIS A 235 -13.28 -8.60 2.58
CA HIS A 235 -12.30 -8.35 1.49
C HIS A 235 -12.42 -9.43 0.40
N PRO A 236 -12.20 -9.12 -0.90
CA PRO A 236 -12.18 -10.14 -1.97
C PRO A 236 -11.21 -11.31 -1.77
N TYR A 237 -10.24 -11.15 -0.86
CA TYR A 237 -9.26 -12.17 -0.48
C TYR A 237 -9.32 -12.51 1.02
N GLU A 238 -10.47 -12.32 1.66
CA GLU A 238 -10.72 -12.64 3.07
C GLU A 238 -10.04 -13.95 3.51
N GLY A 239 -9.40 -13.90 4.69
CA GLY A 239 -8.70 -15.05 5.28
C GLY A 239 -7.39 -15.44 4.60
N ARG A 240 -6.98 -14.75 3.52
CA ARG A 240 -5.70 -15.01 2.85
C ARG A 240 -4.62 -14.04 3.33
N HIS A 241 -3.37 -14.50 3.33
CA HIS A 241 -2.23 -13.63 3.57
C HIS A 241 -1.84 -12.84 2.32
N GLN A 242 -1.48 -11.57 2.50
CA GLN A 242 -1.03 -10.65 1.45
C GLN A 242 0.10 -11.26 0.59
N GLY A 243 1.15 -11.79 1.24
CA GLY A 243 2.28 -12.43 0.55
C GLY A 243 1.87 -13.65 -0.28
N SER A 244 0.89 -14.44 0.19
CA SER A 244 0.36 -15.57 -0.57
C SER A 244 -0.37 -15.11 -1.83
N MET A 245 -1.03 -13.95 -1.80
CA MET A 245 -1.70 -13.38 -2.97
C MET A 245 -0.69 -12.81 -3.97
N TYR A 246 0.37 -12.13 -3.51
CA TYR A 246 1.46 -11.70 -4.38
C TYR A 246 2.13 -12.89 -5.07
N LYS A 247 2.44 -13.95 -4.32
CA LYS A 247 3.03 -15.17 -4.88
C LYS A 247 2.15 -15.81 -5.96
N GLN A 248 0.85 -15.95 -5.67
CA GLN A 248 -0.12 -16.53 -6.62
C GLN A 248 -0.29 -15.67 -7.88
N ALA A 249 -0.33 -14.35 -7.73
CA ALA A 249 -0.60 -13.45 -8.85
C ALA A 249 0.66 -13.15 -9.69
N LEU A 250 1.83 -13.02 -9.06
CA LEU A 250 3.03 -12.49 -9.71
C LEU A 250 4.06 -13.60 -10.01
N GLY A 251 3.83 -14.83 -9.55
CA GLY A 251 4.68 -15.99 -9.86
C GLY A 251 6.07 -15.97 -9.23
N VAL A 252 6.32 -15.06 -8.29
CA VAL A 252 7.60 -14.92 -7.57
C VAL A 252 7.37 -14.94 -6.07
N ASP A 253 8.38 -15.39 -5.31
CA ASP A 253 8.34 -15.33 -3.84
C ASP A 253 8.54 -13.87 -3.37
N PRO A 254 7.52 -13.23 -2.80
CA PRO A 254 7.64 -11.85 -2.34
C PRO A 254 8.48 -11.79 -1.06
N ALA A 255 9.18 -10.69 -0.86
CA ALA A 255 9.95 -10.45 0.35
C ALA A 255 9.42 -9.23 1.13
N MET A 256 9.47 -9.31 2.45
CA MET A 256 9.27 -8.17 3.33
C MET A 256 10.62 -7.48 3.57
N VAL A 257 10.58 -6.14 3.64
CA VAL A 257 11.72 -5.32 4.04
C VAL A 257 11.39 -4.62 5.34
N GLN A 258 12.19 -4.84 6.38
CA GLN A 258 11.96 -4.24 7.69
C GLN A 258 13.21 -3.55 8.21
N PRO A 259 13.08 -2.37 8.84
CA PRO A 259 14.20 -1.74 9.54
C PRO A 259 14.85 -2.70 10.56
N ARG A 260 16.18 -2.65 10.66
CA ARG A 260 17.10 -3.41 11.52
C ARG A 260 17.19 -4.91 11.26
N ILE A 261 16.23 -5.49 10.53
CA ILE A 261 16.22 -6.91 10.14
C ILE A 261 16.70 -7.07 8.71
N GLY A 262 16.32 -6.15 7.82
CA GLY A 262 16.56 -6.24 6.39
C GLY A 262 15.48 -7.04 5.66
N VAL A 263 15.89 -7.76 4.61
CA VAL A 263 14.99 -8.47 3.70
C VAL A 263 14.78 -9.93 4.14
N PHE A 264 13.52 -10.38 4.17
CA PHE A 264 13.16 -11.77 4.46
C PHE A 264 11.89 -12.20 3.72
N ARG A 265 11.75 -13.51 3.48
CA ARG A 265 10.65 -14.12 2.72
C ARG A 265 9.74 -14.91 3.64
#